data_AF-A0AAD4Q4X8-F1
#
_entry.id   AF-A0AAD4Q4X8-F1
#
_cell.length_a   1.000
_cell.length_b   1.000
_cell.length_c   1.000
_cell.angle_alpha   90.00
_cell.angle_beta   90.00
_cell.angle_gamma   90.00
#
_symmetry.space_group_name_H-M   'P 1'
#
loop_
_entity.id
_entity.type
_entity.pdbx_description
1 polymer ?
#
loop_
_entity_poly.entity_id
_entity_poly.type
_entity_poly.pdbx_seq_one_letter_code
_entity_poly.pdbx_strand_id
1 'polypeptide(L)'
;RKQALTIPVGPQIQAQYRSPEGAWNMGHRNRAMDALIAMHRAGGSIDIYDDVYCSSILLDAAMRGDLTSDDTVLVLSIDSVQLFESKQSDCWIYIWVLLDLAPDLRYKKKYVLP
;
A
#
# COMPACT_ATOMS: atom_id res chain seq x y z
N ARG A 1 -21.76 -22.92 -11.02
CA ARG A 1 -20.45 -22.43 -11.50
C ARG A 1 -20.01 -21.32 -10.55
N LYS A 2 -18.88 -21.45 -9.84
CA LYS A 2 -18.33 -20.33 -9.05
C LYS A 2 -17.63 -19.38 -10.02
N GLN A 3 -18.02 -18.10 -10.03
CA GLN A 3 -17.38 -17.05 -10.82
C GLN A 3 -16.73 -16.09 -9.83
N ALA A 4 -15.42 -15.87 -9.97
CA ALA A 4 -14.73 -14.82 -9.24
C ALA A 4 -14.87 -13.53 -10.04
N LEU A 5 -15.29 -12.44 -9.39
CA LEU A 5 -15.20 -11.11 -9.97
C LEU A 5 -13.76 -10.63 -9.81
N THR A 6 -13.07 -10.43 -10.92
CA THR A 6 -11.74 -9.81 -10.92
C THR A 6 -11.92 -8.31 -11.14
N ILE A 7 -11.58 -7.51 -10.12
CA ILE A 7 -11.46 -6.06 -10.28
C ILE A 7 -9.97 -5.77 -10.46
N PRO A 8 -9.53 -5.32 -11.66
CA PRO A 8 -8.12 -5.08 -11.88
C PRO A 8 -7.65 -3.90 -11.04
N VAL A 9 -6.56 -4.08 -10.30
CA VAL A 9 -6.01 -3.04 -9.42
C VAL A 9 -5.39 -1.87 -10.19
N GLY A 10 -4.85 -2.11 -11.39
CA GLY A 10 -4.20 -1.08 -12.22
C GLY A 10 -5.08 0.15 -12.48
N PRO A 11 -6.30 0.00 -13.04
CA PRO A 11 -7.23 1.12 -13.21
C PRO A 11 -7.61 1.83 -11.91
N GLN A 12 -7.68 1.09 -10.80
CA GLN A 12 -7.99 1.67 -9.48
C GLN A 12 -6.85 2.56 -8.97
N ILE A 13 -5.59 2.14 -9.20
CA ILE A 13 -4.39 2.94 -8.91
C ILE A 13 -4.38 4.19 -9.79
N GLN A 14 -4.56 4.04 -11.10
CA GLN A 14 -4.60 5.17 -12.04
C GLN A 14 -5.62 6.22 -11.63
N ALA A 15 -6.79 5.81 -11.14
CA ALA A 15 -7.82 6.71 -10.64
C ALA A 15 -7.34 7.60 -9.48
N GLN A 16 -6.44 7.12 -8.62
CA GLN A 16 -5.89 7.89 -7.50
C GLN A 16 -5.00 9.06 -7.98
N TYR A 17 -4.35 8.92 -9.14
CA TYR A 17 -3.49 9.97 -9.71
C TYR A 17 -4.26 10.99 -10.57
N ARG A 18 -5.58 10.87 -10.74
CA ARG A 18 -6.36 11.73 -11.67
C ARG A 18 -6.65 13.14 -11.16
N SER A 19 -6.29 13.47 -9.93
CA SER A 19 -6.40 14.83 -9.39
C SER A 19 -5.08 15.28 -8.77
N PRO A 20 -4.79 16.59 -8.73
CA PRO A 20 -3.60 17.11 -8.05
C PRO A 20 -3.52 16.67 -6.58
N GLU A 21 -4.65 16.68 -5.87
CA GLU A 21 -4.74 16.22 -4.48
C GLU A 21 -4.44 14.71 -4.36
N GLY A 22 -5.01 13.90 -5.25
CA GLY A 22 -4.79 12.45 -5.25
C GLY A 22 -3.35 12.09 -5.56
N ALA A 23 -2.77 12.72 -6.59
CA ALA A 23 -1.35 12.56 -6.92
C ALA A 23 -0.43 13.02 -5.79
N TRP A 24 -0.75 14.13 -5.12
CA TRP A 24 -0.03 14.57 -3.93
C TRP A 24 -0.08 13.53 -2.80
N ASN A 25 -1.27 13.01 -2.51
CA ASN A 25 -1.47 12.00 -1.46
C ASN A 25 -0.73 10.69 -1.78
N MET A 26 -0.80 10.21 -3.03
CA MET A 26 -0.05 9.02 -3.49
C MET A 26 1.47 9.23 -3.44
N GLY A 27 1.95 10.47 -3.53
CA GLY A 27 3.38 10.75 -3.37
C GLY A 27 3.90 10.68 -1.93
N HIS A 28 3.06 10.38 -0.93
CA HIS A 28 3.45 10.44 0.48
C HIS A 28 4.56 9.45 0.82
N ARG A 29 4.48 8.19 0.36
CA ARG A 29 5.54 7.19 0.56
C ARG A 29 6.91 7.71 0.12
N ASN A 30 7.00 8.27 -1.09
CA ASN A 30 8.27 8.76 -1.63
C ASN A 30 8.85 9.86 -0.72
N ARG A 31 8.03 10.85 -0.34
CA ARG A 31 8.47 11.92 0.57
C ARG A 31 8.94 11.40 1.93
N ALA A 32 8.23 10.42 2.51
CA ALA A 32 8.59 9.83 3.79
C ALA A 32 9.89 9.02 3.71
N MET A 33 10.03 8.18 2.68
CA MET A 33 11.24 7.37 2.47
C MET A 33 12.45 8.23 2.12
N ASP A 34 12.29 9.28 1.31
CA ASP A 34 13.37 10.21 0.98
C ASP A 34 13.93 10.89 2.25
N ALA A 35 13.05 11.27 3.19
CA ALA A 35 13.45 11.83 4.48
C ALA A 35 14.22 10.80 5.33
N LEU A 36 13.75 9.55 5.39
CA LEU A 36 14.42 8.46 6.11
C LEU A 36 15.81 8.14 5.51
N ILE A 37 15.91 8.09 4.18
CA ILE A 37 17.16 7.84 3.47
C ILE A 37 18.13 9.01 3.68
N ALA A 38 17.65 10.26 3.61
CA ALA A 38 18.48 11.44 3.89
C ALA A 38 19.02 11.43 5.32
N MET A 39 18.17 11.09 6.30
CA MET A 39 18.56 10.94 7.70
C MET A 39 19.62 9.83 7.88
N HIS A 40 19.41 8.67 7.26
CA HIS A 40 20.37 7.57 7.31
C HIS A 40 21.73 7.96 6.71
N ARG A 41 21.73 8.67 5.56
CA ARG A 41 22.96 9.18 4.91
C ARG A 41 23.70 10.22 5.77
N ALA A 42 22.98 10.96 6.61
CA ALA A 42 23.57 11.88 7.57
C ALA A 42 24.12 11.19 8.83
N GLY A 43 24.05 9.84 8.91
CA GLY A 43 24.48 9.06 10.06
C GLY A 43 23.45 8.98 11.18
N GLY A 44 22.20 9.37 10.92
CA GLY A 44 21.10 9.26 11.87
C GLY A 44 20.52 7.84 11.95
N SER A 45 19.82 7.56 13.05
CA SER A 45 19.07 6.33 13.28
C SER A 45 17.57 6.59 13.27
N ILE A 46 16.80 5.54 12.93
CA ILE A 46 15.35 5.55 13.10
C ILE A 46 15.05 5.20 14.55
N ASP A 47 14.57 6.19 15.32
CA ASP A 47 14.22 5.99 16.73
C ASP A 47 12.79 5.48 16.92
N ILE A 48 11.90 5.80 15.97
CA ILE A 48 10.47 5.42 15.99
C ILE A 48 10.12 4.75 14.66
N TYR A 49 9.54 3.56 14.75
CA TYR A 49 9.01 2.80 13.61
C TYR A 49 7.50 3.00 13.56
N ASP A 50 7.06 4.12 12.98
CA ASP A 50 5.65 4.55 12.94
C ASP A 50 4.87 4.01 11.73
N ASP A 51 5.56 3.68 10.64
CA ASP A 51 4.96 3.14 9.43
C ASP A 51 5.88 2.13 8.70
N VAL A 52 5.30 1.44 7.72
CA VAL A 52 5.98 0.47 6.84
C VAL A 52 7.19 1.04 6.11
N TYR A 53 7.28 2.37 5.96
CA TYR A 53 8.40 3.05 5.30
C TYR A 53 9.72 2.88 6.03
N CYS A 54 9.69 2.60 7.33
CA CYS A 54 10.89 2.28 8.12
C CYS A 54 11.43 0.87 7.84
N SER A 55 10.74 0.07 7.01
CA SER A 55 11.18 -1.26 6.61
C SER A 55 12.52 -1.19 5.89
N SER A 56 13.52 -1.91 6.40
CA SER A 56 14.81 -2.06 5.73
C SER A 56 14.65 -2.61 4.31
N ILE A 57 13.69 -3.51 4.08
CA ILE A 57 13.43 -4.06 2.75
C ILE A 57 13.04 -2.97 1.75
N LEU A 58 12.16 -2.05 2.15
CA LEU A 58 11.73 -0.95 1.28
C LEU A 58 12.84 0.09 1.11
N LEU A 59 13.51 0.49 2.20
CA LEU A 59 14.59 1.47 2.17
C LEU A 59 15.77 0.97 1.32
N ASP A 60 16.19 -0.28 1.51
CA ASP A 60 17.27 -0.88 0.73
C ASP A 60 16.89 -1.00 -0.76
N ALA A 61 15.65 -1.38 -1.07
CA ALA A 61 15.16 -1.42 -2.45
C ALA A 61 15.18 -0.02 -3.10
N ALA A 62 14.76 1.00 -2.38
CA ALA A 62 14.82 2.39 -2.86
C ALA A 62 16.26 2.87 -3.04
N MET A 63 17.15 2.56 -2.11
CA MET A 63 18.57 2.92 -2.19
C MET A 63 19.31 2.23 -3.35
N ARG A 64 18.91 1.00 -3.70
CA ARG A 64 19.43 0.28 -4.88
C ARG A 64 18.81 0.74 -6.21
N GLY A 65 17.69 1.47 -6.16
CA GLY A 65 16.93 1.86 -7.34
C GLY A 65 15.97 0.79 -7.86
N ASP A 66 15.74 -0.28 -7.10
CA ASP A 66 14.74 -1.33 -7.41
C ASP A 66 13.31 -0.84 -7.16
N LEU A 67 13.15 0.17 -6.30
CA LEU A 67 11.89 0.84 -5.99
C LEU A 67 12.04 2.33 -6.29
N THR A 68 11.27 2.82 -7.26
CA THR A 68 11.35 4.20 -7.74
C THR A 68 10.10 5.00 -7.38
N SER A 69 10.11 6.30 -7.69
CA SER A 69 8.95 7.16 -7.49
C SER A 69 7.74 6.79 -8.35
N ASP A 70 7.96 6.07 -9.45
CA ASP A 70 6.93 5.69 -10.43
C ASP A 70 6.26 4.35 -10.09
N ASP A 71 6.81 3.61 -9.12
CA ASP A 71 6.25 2.35 -8.64
C ASP A 71 5.19 2.59 -7.56
N THR A 72 4.17 1.73 -7.50
CA THR A 72 3.17 1.71 -6.42
C THR A 72 3.37 0.48 -5.56
N VAL A 73 3.37 0.64 -4.23
CA VAL A 73 3.51 -0.44 -3.26
C VAL A 73 2.15 -0.77 -2.68
N LEU A 74 1.80 -2.05 -2.68
CA LEU A 74 0.52 -2.56 -2.21
C LEU A 74 0.70 -3.62 -1.14
N VAL A 75 -0.25 -3.69 -0.22
CA VAL A 75 -0.49 -4.89 0.60
C VAL A 75 -1.76 -5.56 0.11
N LEU A 76 -1.67 -6.87 -0.17
CA LEU A 76 -2.81 -7.73 -0.44
C LEU A 76 -3.25 -8.38 0.86
N SER A 77 -4.49 -8.12 1.27
CA SER A 77 -5.14 -8.86 2.36
C SER A 77 -6.22 -9.74 1.78
N ILE A 78 -6.16 -11.04 2.07
CA ILE A 78 -7.16 -12.02 1.65
C ILE A 78 -7.63 -12.75 2.90
N ASP A 79 -8.94 -12.77 3.12
CA ASP A 79 -9.54 -13.53 4.20
C ASP A 79 -10.75 -14.32 3.72
N SER A 80 -10.97 -15.47 4.36
CA SER A 80 -12.16 -16.29 4.15
C SER A 80 -13.25 -15.87 5.11
N VAL A 81 -14.50 -15.85 4.65
CA VAL A 81 -15.66 -15.62 5.52
C VAL A 81 -16.56 -16.84 5.53
N GLN A 82 -16.85 -17.39 6.72
CA GLN A 82 -17.78 -18.50 6.88
C GLN A 82 -19.19 -17.97 7.13
N LEU A 83 -20.06 -18.10 6.13
CA LEU A 83 -21.44 -17.62 6.21
C LEU A 83 -22.40 -18.60 6.91
N PHE A 84 -22.02 -19.87 7.05
CA PHE A 84 -22.85 -20.92 7.65
C PHE A 84 -22.05 -21.76 8.64
N GLU A 85 -22.61 -21.98 9.83
CA GLU A 85 -21.97 -22.70 10.95
C GLU A 85 -21.45 -24.09 10.57
N SER A 86 -22.23 -24.85 9.80
CA SER A 86 -21.91 -26.24 9.42
C SER A 86 -21.53 -26.41 7.93
N LYS A 87 -21.02 -25.36 7.29
CA LYS A 87 -20.52 -25.43 5.90
C LYS A 87 -19.13 -24.81 5.83
N GLN A 88 -18.21 -25.48 5.14
CA GLN A 88 -16.90 -24.92 4.82
C GLN A 88 -17.07 -23.60 4.05
N SER A 89 -16.29 -22.58 4.43
CA SER A 89 -16.31 -21.28 3.74
C SER A 89 -16.04 -21.47 2.24
N ASP A 90 -16.95 -20.95 1.43
CA ASP A 90 -16.80 -20.82 -0.01
C ASP A 90 -16.71 -19.38 -0.50
N CYS A 91 -16.49 -18.43 0.43
CA CYS A 91 -16.44 -17.00 0.16
C CYS A 91 -15.11 -16.40 0.67
N TRP A 92 -14.35 -15.77 -0.23
CA TRP A 92 -13.11 -15.08 0.08
C TRP A 92 -13.26 -13.60 -0.26
N ILE A 93 -12.74 -12.74 0.60
CA ILE A 93 -12.68 -11.30 0.39
C ILE A 93 -11.20 -10.96 0.23
N TYR A 94 -10.86 -10.27 -0.85
CA TYR A 94 -9.55 -9.66 -1.01
C TYR A 94 -9.69 -8.14 -1.06
N ILE A 95 -8.69 -7.46 -0.53
CA ILE A 95 -8.54 -6.01 -0.63
C ILE A 95 -7.08 -5.66 -0.90
N TRP A 96 -6.88 -4.53 -1.55
CA TRP A 96 -5.58 -3.88 -1.70
C TRP A 96 -5.51 -2.64 -0.83
N VAL A 97 -4.45 -2.55 -0.04
CA VAL A 97 -4.10 -1.34 0.70
C VAL A 97 -2.98 -0.62 -0.04
N LEU A 98 -3.21 0.64 -0.38
CA LEU A 98 -2.24 1.52 -1.04
C LEU A 98 -1.23 2.02 0.01
N LEU A 99 -0.01 1.49 0.01
CA LEU A 99 1.04 1.96 0.92
C LEU A 99 1.63 3.31 0.49
N ASP A 100 1.34 3.76 -0.73
CA ASP A 100 1.69 5.09 -1.23
C ASP A 100 1.03 6.24 -0.45
N LEU A 101 -0.11 5.96 0.18
CA LEU A 101 -0.87 6.91 0.98
C LEU A 101 -0.41 6.93 2.44
N ALA A 102 -0.53 8.11 3.07
CA ALA A 102 -0.31 8.31 4.49
C ALA A 102 -1.21 7.40 5.37
N PRO A 103 -0.76 7.00 6.58
CA PRO A 103 -1.52 6.13 7.50
C PRO A 103 -2.95 6.58 7.79
N ASP A 104 -3.17 7.89 7.92
CA ASP A 104 -4.46 8.51 8.21
C ASP A 104 -5.44 8.43 7.02
N LEU A 105 -4.92 8.30 5.80
CA LEU A 105 -5.71 8.15 4.58
C LEU A 105 -5.90 6.69 4.17
N ARG A 106 -4.85 5.86 4.18
CA ARG A 106 -4.84 4.54 3.51
C ARG A 106 -5.94 3.57 3.98
N TYR A 107 -6.43 3.71 5.20
CA TYR A 107 -7.48 2.84 5.78
C TYR A 107 -8.89 3.42 5.67
N LYS A 108 -9.07 4.56 5.01
CA LYS A 108 -10.41 5.10 4.73
C LYS A 108 -11.03 4.35 3.55
N LYS A 109 -12.35 4.13 3.60
CA LYS A 109 -13.12 3.39 2.59
C LYS A 109 -12.80 3.77 1.13
N LYS A 110 -12.50 5.05 0.87
CA LYS A 110 -12.14 5.57 -0.46
C LYS A 110 -10.85 4.93 -1.03
N TYR A 111 -9.94 4.51 -0.17
CA TYR A 111 -8.57 4.12 -0.52
C TYR A 111 -8.25 2.64 -0.29
N VAL A 112 -9.19 1.89 0.28
CA VAL A 112 -9.13 0.42 0.34
C VAL A 112 -9.79 -0.12 -0.93
N LEU A 113 -8.99 -0.69 -1.82
CA LEU A 113 -9.45 -1.14 -3.14
C LEU A 113 -9.90 -2.60 -3.08
N PRO A 114 -10.95 -2.98 -3.82
CA PRO A 114 -11.39 -4.36 -3.91
C PRO A 114 -10.55 -5.18 -4.90
#